data_AF-A0A0Q8DTE3-F1
#
_entry.id   AF-A0A0Q8DTE3-F1
#
_cell.length_a   1.000
_cell.length_b   1.000
_cell.length_c   1.000
_cell.angle_alpha   90.00
_cell.angle_beta   90.00
_cell.angle_gamma   90.00
#
_symmetry.space_group_name_H-M   'P 1'
#
loop_
_entity.id
_entity.type
_entity.pdbx_description
1 polymer ?
#
loop_
_entity_poly.entity_id
_entity_poly.type
_entity_poly.pdbx_seq_one_letter_code
_entity_poly.pdbx_strand_id
1 'polypeptide(L)'
;MSQTMTSITPILSDPEREVVVLASVVGIIDDMVNHAIFSFPGRDTTLQPFPESSTTRAYFALRLSDFLSQTDRNIGMAEVPYLRHLTQIVESPSLGDSTGLRASVEQFIVWLNEKKTFAKVWLPTLNIETSLTPSRLSWLKVAGNLQKHDALRSGGTADDIVKWLQEQGHAVDRTDVLGALDDFREWLTEDALSAYIPKLGFLLNELRWETFEYLRPYYRRHHVTEWDNALQFHRYRFTPDPKITTPFACGQRHALLNWVRKQPIVPRFSIDPAWHRIEDAFASR
;
A
#
# COMPACT_ATOMS: atom_id res chain seq x y z
N MET A 1 40.63 -22.17 8.34
CA MET A 1 39.54 -22.68 7.47
C MET A 1 38.25 -22.05 7.95
N SER A 2 37.87 -20.91 7.36
CA SER A 2 36.62 -20.22 7.70
C SER A 2 35.53 -20.76 6.79
N GLN A 3 34.52 -21.43 7.36
CA GLN A 3 33.33 -21.83 6.61
C GLN A 3 32.51 -20.56 6.33
N THR A 4 32.51 -20.12 5.07
CA THR A 4 31.44 -19.27 4.55
C THR A 4 30.17 -20.12 4.53
N MET A 5 29.35 -19.99 5.59
CA MET A 5 27.95 -20.38 5.53
C MET A 5 27.25 -19.41 4.58
N THR A 6 27.24 -19.76 3.29
CA THR A 6 26.29 -19.17 2.34
C THR A 6 24.91 -19.68 2.78
N SER A 7 24.19 -18.92 3.60
CA SER A 7 22.78 -19.25 3.87
C SER A 7 22.03 -19.04 2.56
N ILE A 8 21.85 -20.11 1.81
CA ILE A 8 21.00 -20.12 0.63
C ILE A 8 19.58 -19.97 1.18
N THR A 9 19.01 -18.77 1.11
CA THR A 9 17.59 -18.61 1.44
C THR A 9 16.81 -19.52 0.50
N PRO A 10 16.04 -20.49 1.01
CA PRO A 10 15.27 -21.39 0.16
C PRO A 10 14.27 -20.56 -0.66
N ILE A 11 14.25 -20.80 -1.96
CA ILE A 11 13.30 -20.18 -2.88
C ILE A 11 11.91 -20.70 -2.50
N LEU A 12 10.97 -19.78 -2.24
CA LEU A 12 9.59 -20.14 -1.92
C LEU A 12 8.90 -20.70 -3.16
N SER A 13 8.13 -21.77 -2.96
CA SER A 13 7.20 -22.26 -4.00
C SER A 13 6.08 -21.24 -4.26
N ASP A 14 5.33 -21.40 -5.35
CA ASP A 14 4.27 -20.44 -5.70
C ASP A 14 3.20 -20.28 -4.60
N PRO A 15 2.66 -21.36 -3.99
CA PRO A 15 1.69 -21.23 -2.89
C PRO A 15 2.28 -20.58 -1.64
N GLU A 16 3.57 -20.83 -1.35
CA GLU A 16 4.26 -20.20 -0.22
C GLU A 16 4.47 -18.71 -0.45
N ARG A 17 4.94 -18.34 -1.64
CA ARG A 17 5.11 -16.95 -2.06
C ARG A 17 3.78 -16.20 -1.98
N GLU A 18 2.72 -16.80 -2.51
CA GLU A 18 1.38 -16.23 -2.50
C GLU A 18 0.91 -15.93 -1.07
N VAL A 19 1.04 -16.89 -0.15
CA VAL A 19 0.68 -16.69 1.25
C VAL A 19 1.51 -15.59 1.91
N VAL A 20 2.82 -15.59 1.71
CA VAL A 20 3.74 -14.59 2.29
C VAL A 20 3.39 -13.18 1.82
N VAL A 21 3.14 -13.03 0.51
CA VAL A 21 2.76 -11.75 -0.08
C VAL A 21 1.40 -11.31 0.45
N LEU A 22 0.38 -12.15 0.42
CA LEU A 22 -0.97 -11.78 0.88
C LEU A 22 -0.97 -11.42 2.36
N ALA A 23 -0.23 -12.14 3.21
CA ALA A 23 -0.06 -11.81 4.63
C ALA A 23 0.58 -10.42 4.82
N SER A 24 1.60 -10.11 4.03
CA SER A 24 2.27 -8.81 4.09
C SER A 24 1.36 -7.68 3.60
N VAL A 25 0.65 -7.90 2.49
CA VAL A 25 -0.28 -6.94 1.89
C VAL A 25 -1.39 -6.57 2.86
N VAL A 26 -2.08 -7.55 3.46
CA VAL A 26 -3.17 -7.25 4.40
C VAL A 26 -2.65 -6.58 5.67
N GLY A 27 -1.46 -6.96 6.16
CA GLY A 27 -0.84 -6.30 7.30
C GLY A 27 -0.53 -4.83 7.04
N ILE A 28 0.10 -4.52 5.90
CA ILE A 28 0.41 -3.13 5.50
C ILE A 28 -0.88 -2.33 5.29
N ILE A 29 -1.91 -2.91 4.67
CA ILE A 29 -3.20 -2.23 4.49
C ILE A 29 -3.89 -1.98 5.83
N ASP A 30 -3.87 -2.93 6.77
CA ASP A 30 -4.48 -2.74 8.10
C ASP A 30 -3.77 -1.64 8.91
N ASP A 31 -2.45 -1.45 8.74
CA ASP A 31 -1.72 -0.31 9.32
C ASP A 31 -2.18 1.04 8.74
N MET A 32 -2.62 1.07 7.47
CA MET A 32 -3.05 2.30 6.79
C MET A 32 -4.55 2.59 6.94
N VAL A 33 -5.40 1.56 6.89
CA VAL A 33 -6.86 1.68 6.80
C VAL A 33 -7.51 1.13 8.06
N ASN A 34 -7.47 1.93 9.12
CA ASN A 34 -8.04 1.61 10.42
C ASN A 34 -8.59 2.87 11.12
N HIS A 35 -9.28 2.66 12.24
CA HIS A 35 -9.91 3.72 13.03
C HIS A 35 -8.94 4.62 13.82
N ALA A 36 -7.64 4.34 13.84
CA ALA A 36 -6.63 5.23 14.41
C ALA A 36 -6.04 6.19 13.35
N ILE A 37 -6.10 5.82 12.07
CA ILE A 37 -5.71 6.70 10.96
C ILE A 37 -6.90 7.49 10.46
N PHE A 38 -8.07 6.86 10.37
CA PHE A 38 -9.26 7.41 9.75
C PHE A 38 -10.43 7.56 10.72
N SER A 39 -11.01 8.75 10.69
CA SER A 39 -12.41 8.94 11.05
C SER A 39 -13.30 8.58 9.84
N PHE A 40 -14.44 7.97 10.11
CA PHE A 40 -15.43 7.58 9.09
C PHE A 40 -16.77 8.29 9.35
N PRO A 41 -16.84 9.63 9.20
CA PRO A 41 -18.11 10.35 9.29
C PRO A 41 -19.07 9.89 8.18
N GLY A 42 -20.34 9.71 8.55
CA GLY A 42 -21.40 9.27 7.65
C GLY A 42 -22.42 8.37 8.34
N ARG A 43 -23.46 7.99 7.60
CA ARG A 43 -24.38 6.89 7.97
C ARG A 43 -24.37 5.87 6.83
N ASP A 44 -24.52 4.60 7.17
CA ASP A 44 -24.67 3.48 6.24
C ASP A 44 -23.43 3.26 5.34
N THR A 45 -23.60 3.13 4.02
CA THR A 45 -22.56 2.68 3.08
C THR A 45 -21.66 3.80 2.54
N THR A 46 -22.06 5.07 2.65
CA THR A 46 -21.25 6.24 2.26
C THR A 46 -20.43 6.74 3.44
N LEU A 47 -19.49 5.92 3.91
CA LEU A 47 -18.50 6.34 4.89
C LEU A 47 -17.31 6.94 4.16
N GLN A 48 -17.04 8.20 4.44
CA GLN A 48 -15.88 8.85 3.86
C GLN A 48 -14.71 8.85 4.84
N PRO A 49 -13.57 8.24 4.49
CA PRO A 49 -12.40 8.25 5.36
C PRO A 49 -11.72 9.62 5.33
N PHE A 50 -11.55 10.22 6.51
CA PHE A 50 -10.74 11.42 6.70
C PHE A 50 -9.63 11.16 7.71
N PRO A 51 -8.38 11.48 7.37
CA PRO A 51 -7.27 11.34 8.29
C PRO A 51 -7.46 12.31 9.47
N GLU A 52 -7.18 11.86 10.69
CA GLU A 52 -7.50 12.63 11.90
C GLU A 52 -6.59 13.85 12.14
N SER A 53 -5.38 13.82 11.57
CA SER A 53 -4.35 14.85 11.76
C SER A 53 -3.28 14.83 10.66
N SER A 54 -2.46 15.89 10.59
CA SER A 54 -1.26 15.93 9.74
C SER A 54 -0.30 14.77 10.05
N THR A 55 -0.14 14.39 11.32
CA THR A 55 0.68 13.22 11.72
C THR A 55 0.14 11.92 11.13
N THR A 56 -1.17 11.69 11.16
CA THR A 56 -1.76 10.50 10.52
C THR A 56 -1.63 10.52 9.00
N ARG A 57 -1.70 11.71 8.37
CA ARG A 57 -1.43 11.86 6.92
C ARG A 57 0.00 11.51 6.56
N ALA A 58 0.98 12.03 7.30
CA ALA A 58 2.39 11.74 7.11
C ALA A 58 2.67 10.24 7.29
N TYR A 59 2.11 9.62 8.34
CA TYR A 59 2.23 8.18 8.56
C TYR A 59 1.58 7.37 7.42
N PHE A 60 0.40 7.78 6.94
CA PHE A 60 -0.24 7.14 5.80
C PHE A 60 0.63 7.23 4.54
N ALA A 61 1.17 8.42 4.22
CA ALA A 61 2.07 8.62 3.09
C ALA A 61 3.32 7.73 3.17
N LEU A 62 3.91 7.65 4.36
CA LEU A 62 5.06 6.81 4.67
C LEU A 62 4.79 5.33 4.35
N ARG A 63 3.72 4.78 4.94
CA ARG A 63 3.33 3.36 4.77
C ARG A 63 2.88 3.05 3.35
N LEU A 64 2.21 3.99 2.68
CA LEU A 64 1.83 3.84 1.28
C LEU A 64 3.07 3.79 0.38
N SER A 65 4.07 4.63 0.64
CA SER A 65 5.34 4.56 -0.10
C SER A 65 6.06 3.22 0.13
N ASP A 66 6.04 2.66 1.34
CA ASP A 66 6.54 1.29 1.58
C ASP A 66 5.79 0.26 0.73
N PHE A 67 4.46 0.31 0.70
CA PHE A 67 3.62 -0.58 -0.10
C PHE A 67 3.90 -0.49 -1.61
N LEU A 68 4.19 0.72 -2.11
CA LEU A 68 4.51 0.97 -3.52
C LEU A 68 5.97 0.66 -3.87
N SER A 69 6.80 0.35 -2.87
CA SER A 69 8.22 0.04 -3.01
C SER A 69 8.46 -1.45 -3.26
N GLN A 70 9.70 -1.76 -3.65
CA GLN A 70 10.12 -3.13 -3.90
C GLN A 70 10.29 -3.90 -2.59
N THR A 71 10.03 -5.20 -2.65
CA THR A 71 10.31 -6.15 -1.58
C THR A 71 11.81 -6.43 -1.47
N ASP A 72 12.29 -6.77 -0.29
CA ASP A 72 13.72 -6.99 -0.06
C ASP A 72 14.31 -8.17 -0.83
N ARG A 73 15.62 -8.09 -1.07
CA ARG A 73 16.41 -9.21 -1.58
C ARG A 73 16.53 -10.32 -0.54
N ASN A 74 16.84 -11.53 -1.02
CA ASN A 74 17.22 -12.67 -0.17
C ASN A 74 16.14 -13.21 0.78
N ILE A 75 14.86 -12.93 0.52
CA ILE A 75 13.72 -13.52 1.25
C ILE A 75 13.05 -14.69 0.51
N GLY A 76 13.72 -15.24 -0.51
CA GLY A 76 13.22 -16.39 -1.28
C GLY A 76 12.22 -16.02 -2.39
N MET A 77 12.11 -14.74 -2.75
CA MET A 77 11.26 -14.25 -3.85
C MET A 77 11.93 -13.09 -4.61
N ALA A 78 11.35 -12.69 -5.75
CA ALA A 78 11.88 -11.62 -6.59
C ALA A 78 11.72 -10.24 -5.94
N GLU A 79 12.75 -9.39 -6.08
CA GLU A 79 12.74 -7.96 -5.69
C GLU A 79 11.87 -7.18 -6.68
N VAL A 80 10.57 -7.19 -6.43
CA VAL A 80 9.58 -6.41 -7.19
C VAL A 80 8.59 -5.74 -6.24
N PRO A 81 7.87 -4.69 -6.70
CA PRO A 81 6.85 -4.04 -5.87
C PRO A 81 5.73 -4.98 -5.46
N TYR A 82 5.09 -4.73 -4.30
CA TYR A 82 3.97 -5.54 -3.82
C TYR A 82 2.85 -5.68 -4.84
N LEU A 83 2.51 -4.59 -5.55
CA LEU A 83 1.50 -4.63 -6.63
C LEU A 83 1.87 -5.59 -7.76
N ARG A 84 3.16 -5.73 -8.09
CA ARG A 84 3.59 -6.70 -9.11
C ARG A 84 3.46 -8.13 -8.61
N HIS A 85 3.76 -8.39 -7.35
CA HIS A 85 3.49 -9.70 -6.74
C HIS A 85 1.99 -10.01 -6.74
N LEU A 86 1.13 -9.04 -6.42
CA LEU A 86 -0.33 -9.20 -6.48
C LEU A 86 -0.80 -9.49 -7.92
N THR A 87 -0.27 -8.81 -8.94
CA THR A 87 -0.56 -9.13 -10.34
C THR A 87 -0.22 -10.59 -10.67
N GLN A 88 0.95 -11.06 -10.26
CA GLN A 88 1.37 -12.46 -10.49
C GLN A 88 0.44 -13.47 -9.79
N ILE A 89 0.00 -13.16 -8.57
CA ILE A 89 -0.94 -14.00 -7.81
C ILE A 89 -2.28 -14.10 -8.53
N VAL A 90 -2.84 -12.97 -8.99
CA VAL A 90 -4.15 -13.00 -9.65
C VAL A 90 -4.10 -13.68 -11.01
N GLU A 91 -2.95 -13.65 -11.69
CA GLU A 91 -2.66 -14.35 -12.94
C GLU A 91 -2.61 -15.88 -12.81
N SER A 92 -2.04 -16.38 -11.71
CA SER A 92 -1.91 -17.82 -11.44
C SER A 92 -2.26 -18.16 -9.98
N PRO A 93 -3.53 -18.02 -9.57
CA PRO A 93 -3.94 -18.18 -8.18
C PRO A 93 -3.87 -19.65 -7.72
N SER A 94 -3.35 -19.89 -6.51
CA SER A 94 -3.27 -21.24 -5.94
C SER A 94 -4.25 -21.50 -4.79
N LEU A 95 -4.81 -20.45 -4.19
CA LEU A 95 -5.60 -20.55 -2.96
C LEU A 95 -7.13 -20.43 -3.19
N GLY A 96 -7.57 -19.68 -4.20
CA GLY A 96 -9.00 -19.40 -4.43
C GLY A 96 -9.33 -18.83 -5.81
N ASP A 97 -10.54 -18.30 -5.96
CA ASP A 97 -11.00 -17.58 -7.17
C ASP A 97 -10.55 -16.12 -7.12
N SER A 98 -9.63 -15.74 -8.00
CA SER A 98 -9.02 -14.41 -8.02
C SER A 98 -9.82 -13.34 -8.75
N THR A 99 -11.03 -13.62 -9.25
CA THR A 99 -11.81 -12.69 -10.09
C THR A 99 -11.98 -11.30 -9.46
N GLY A 100 -12.43 -11.24 -8.20
CA GLY A 100 -12.63 -9.97 -7.49
C GLY A 100 -11.30 -9.28 -7.14
N LEU A 101 -10.31 -10.04 -6.65
CA LEU A 101 -8.98 -9.53 -6.33
C LEU A 101 -8.27 -8.95 -7.57
N ARG A 102 -8.39 -9.62 -8.71
CA ARG A 102 -7.87 -9.16 -10.00
C ARG A 102 -8.43 -7.80 -10.36
N ALA A 103 -9.76 -7.64 -10.32
CA ALA A 103 -10.41 -6.37 -10.65
C ALA A 103 -9.93 -5.23 -9.74
N SER A 104 -9.77 -5.49 -8.44
CA SER A 104 -9.27 -4.49 -7.49
C SER A 104 -7.80 -4.11 -7.72
N VAL A 105 -6.94 -5.09 -7.99
CA VAL A 105 -5.52 -4.86 -8.35
C VAL A 105 -5.40 -4.04 -9.63
N GLU A 106 -6.13 -4.42 -10.68
CA GLU A 106 -6.13 -3.71 -11.96
C GLU A 106 -6.64 -2.28 -11.80
N GLN A 107 -7.75 -2.07 -11.07
CA GLN A 107 -8.29 -0.75 -10.79
C GLN A 107 -7.25 0.14 -10.07
N PHE A 108 -6.55 -0.40 -9.07
CA PHE A 108 -5.57 0.39 -8.34
C PHE A 108 -4.36 0.74 -9.21
N ILE A 109 -3.86 -0.20 -10.02
CA ILE A 109 -2.74 0.03 -10.94
C ILE A 109 -3.10 1.09 -11.99
N VAL A 110 -4.30 1.02 -12.58
CA VAL A 110 -4.77 2.03 -13.55
C VAL A 110 -4.83 3.41 -12.89
N TRP A 111 -5.41 3.50 -11.70
CA TRP A 111 -5.50 4.76 -10.97
C TRP A 111 -4.10 5.31 -10.61
N LEU A 112 -3.16 4.47 -10.20
CA LEU A 112 -1.78 4.89 -9.88
C LEU A 112 -1.01 5.41 -11.09
N ASN A 113 -1.26 4.86 -12.27
CA ASN A 113 -0.51 5.22 -13.49
C ASN A 113 -1.06 6.44 -14.22
N GLU A 114 -2.29 6.88 -13.91
CA GLU A 114 -2.84 8.11 -14.46
C GLU A 114 -1.96 9.32 -14.09
N LYS A 115 -1.69 10.18 -15.07
CA LYS A 115 -1.04 11.46 -14.86
C LYS A 115 -2.07 12.53 -14.54
N LYS A 116 -1.77 13.39 -13.57
CA LYS A 116 -2.59 14.55 -13.23
C LYS A 116 -1.72 15.79 -13.22
N THR A 117 -2.25 16.86 -13.84
CA THR A 117 -1.62 18.18 -13.79
C THR A 117 -2.09 18.88 -12.53
N PHE A 118 -1.14 19.29 -11.70
CA PHE A 118 -1.35 20.20 -10.60
C PHE A 118 -0.97 21.58 -11.09
N ALA A 119 -1.95 22.46 -11.28
CA ALA A 119 -1.70 23.85 -11.66
C ALA A 119 -1.16 24.65 -10.46
N LYS A 120 -0.56 25.81 -10.77
CA LYS A 120 -0.12 26.85 -9.82
C LYS A 120 0.56 26.34 -8.54
N VAL A 121 1.42 25.34 -8.68
CA VAL A 121 2.28 24.87 -7.59
C VAL A 121 3.27 25.99 -7.28
N TRP A 122 3.15 26.55 -6.08
CA TRP A 122 4.00 27.62 -5.59
C TRP A 122 5.13 27.06 -4.72
N LEU A 123 6.37 27.30 -5.12
CA LEU A 123 7.60 26.87 -4.45
C LEU A 123 8.38 28.12 -4.00
N PRO A 124 8.06 28.68 -2.83
CA PRO A 124 8.60 29.97 -2.39
C PRO A 124 10.13 29.97 -2.24
N THR A 125 10.74 28.87 -1.80
CA THR A 125 12.19 28.75 -1.62
C THR A 125 12.93 28.86 -2.95
N LEU A 126 12.31 28.40 -4.05
CA LEU A 126 12.84 28.51 -5.41
C LEU A 126 12.32 29.76 -6.14
N ASN A 127 11.33 30.46 -5.58
CA ASN A 127 10.58 31.53 -6.24
C ASN A 127 9.99 31.09 -7.60
N ILE A 128 9.40 29.88 -7.63
CA ILE A 128 8.82 29.28 -8.83
C ILE A 128 7.32 29.06 -8.63
N GLU A 129 6.50 29.56 -9.56
CA GLU A 129 5.12 29.10 -9.76
C GLU A 129 5.07 28.26 -11.04
N THR A 130 4.55 27.03 -10.97
CA THR A 130 4.52 26.15 -12.14
C THR A 130 3.39 25.12 -12.11
N SER A 131 3.26 24.35 -13.19
CA SER A 131 2.31 23.24 -13.28
C SER A 131 3.05 21.92 -13.35
N LEU A 132 2.82 21.00 -12.42
CA LEU A 132 3.50 19.71 -12.39
C LEU A 132 2.57 18.61 -12.88
N THR A 133 3.04 17.70 -13.76
CA THR A 133 2.21 16.59 -14.29
C THR A 133 2.79 15.20 -14.01
N PRO A 134 3.07 14.85 -12.74
CA PRO A 134 3.53 13.51 -12.38
C PRO A 134 2.39 12.47 -12.49
N SER A 135 2.74 11.19 -12.61
CA SER A 135 1.76 10.13 -12.34
C SER A 135 1.45 10.05 -10.84
N ARG A 136 0.27 9.52 -10.47
CA ARG A 136 -0.08 9.33 -9.05
C ARG A 136 0.96 8.50 -8.31
N LEU A 137 1.44 7.43 -8.94
CA LEU A 137 2.53 6.60 -8.43
C LEU A 137 3.80 7.42 -8.14
N SER A 138 4.18 8.31 -9.07
CA SER A 138 5.42 9.08 -8.94
C SER A 138 5.36 10.03 -7.75
N TRP A 139 4.29 10.83 -7.64
CA TRP A 139 4.22 11.82 -6.57
C TRP A 139 3.91 11.20 -5.20
N LEU A 140 3.15 10.10 -5.13
CA LEU A 140 2.91 9.38 -3.87
C LEU A 140 4.21 8.79 -3.29
N LYS A 141 5.11 8.29 -4.16
CA LYS A 141 6.43 7.80 -3.72
C LYS A 141 7.29 8.92 -3.17
N VAL A 142 7.35 10.06 -3.88
CA VAL A 142 8.08 11.24 -3.41
C VAL A 142 7.51 11.73 -2.08
N ALA A 143 6.18 11.89 -1.98
CA ALA A 143 5.50 12.32 -0.76
C ALA A 143 5.88 11.45 0.44
N GLY A 144 5.81 10.12 0.31
CA GLY A 144 6.20 9.22 1.41
C GLY A 144 7.70 9.18 1.69
N ASN A 145 8.56 9.35 0.69
CA ASN A 145 10.01 9.41 0.90
C ASN A 145 10.42 10.69 1.65
N LEU A 146 9.75 11.81 1.40
CA LEU A 146 9.95 13.06 2.14
C LEU A 146 9.55 12.96 3.63
N GLN A 147 8.75 11.95 4.01
CA GLN A 147 8.46 11.64 5.42
C GLN A 147 9.51 10.73 6.06
N LYS A 148 10.28 9.97 5.26
CA LYS A 148 11.30 9.00 5.73
C LYS A 148 12.67 9.64 5.95
N HIS A 149 12.99 10.62 5.12
CA HIS A 149 14.35 11.05 4.90
C HIS A 149 14.51 12.53 5.17
N ASP A 150 15.60 12.85 5.88
CA ASP A 150 16.11 14.21 5.94
C ASP A 150 16.73 14.60 4.58
N ALA A 151 17.20 15.84 4.47
CA ALA A 151 17.83 16.33 3.25
C ALA A 151 19.03 15.47 2.81
N LEU A 152 19.83 14.93 3.75
CA LEU A 152 21.01 14.11 3.44
C LEU A 152 20.64 12.74 2.86
N ARG A 153 19.42 12.25 3.15
CA ARG A 153 18.90 10.97 2.64
C ARG A 153 17.86 11.12 1.54
N SER A 154 17.57 12.34 1.10
CA SER A 154 16.56 12.65 0.07
C SER A 154 17.14 12.81 -1.33
N GLY A 155 18.38 12.37 -1.56
CA GLY A 155 19.08 12.55 -2.83
C GLY A 155 18.32 12.06 -4.06
N GLY A 156 17.87 10.80 -4.06
CA GLY A 156 17.09 10.25 -5.18
C GLY A 156 15.71 10.90 -5.32
N THR A 157 15.11 11.33 -4.20
CA THR A 157 13.84 12.06 -4.22
C THR A 157 14.00 13.46 -4.82
N ALA A 158 15.12 14.13 -4.55
CA ALA A 158 15.45 15.40 -5.19
C ALA A 158 15.67 15.22 -6.70
N ASP A 159 16.34 14.14 -7.14
CA ASP A 159 16.54 13.86 -8.57
C ASP A 159 15.20 13.67 -9.31
N ASP A 160 14.21 13.00 -8.69
CA ASP A 160 12.85 12.86 -9.25
C ASP A 160 12.14 14.22 -9.40
N ILE A 161 12.28 15.11 -8.39
CA ILE A 161 11.67 16.45 -8.40
C ILE A 161 12.35 17.37 -9.43
N VAL A 162 13.69 17.33 -9.52
CA VAL A 162 14.47 18.06 -10.55
C VAL A 162 13.93 17.70 -11.94
N LYS A 163 13.70 16.41 -12.20
CA LYS A 163 13.15 15.96 -13.48
C LYS A 163 11.77 16.58 -13.74
N TRP A 164 10.87 16.62 -12.75
CA TRP A 164 9.56 17.24 -12.93
C TRP A 164 9.66 18.73 -13.27
N LEU A 165 10.54 19.46 -12.59
CA LEU A 165 10.74 20.90 -12.82
C LEU A 165 11.39 21.18 -14.18
N GLN A 166 12.37 20.37 -14.59
CA GLN A 166 13.02 20.47 -15.91
C GLN A 166 12.06 20.15 -17.06
N GLU A 167 11.15 19.19 -16.88
CA GLU A 167 10.07 18.90 -17.85
C GLU A 167 9.15 20.12 -18.07
N GLN A 168 9.10 21.07 -17.13
CA GLN A 168 8.36 22.34 -17.25
C GLN A 168 9.25 23.53 -17.65
N GLY A 169 10.51 23.29 -17.99
CA GLY A 169 11.45 24.32 -18.47
C GLY A 169 12.18 25.08 -17.37
N HIS A 170 12.11 24.65 -16.10
CA HIS A 170 12.86 25.28 -15.01
C HIS A 170 14.27 24.71 -14.92
N ALA A 171 15.27 25.59 -14.97
CA ALA A 171 16.68 25.24 -14.78
C ALA A 171 17.01 25.23 -13.28
N VAL A 172 16.74 24.10 -12.63
CA VAL A 172 17.11 23.84 -11.23
C VAL A 172 18.09 22.67 -11.15
N ASP A 173 18.96 22.70 -10.15
CA ASP A 173 19.81 21.56 -9.81
C ASP A 173 19.33 20.84 -8.55
N ARG A 174 20.04 19.76 -8.20
CA ARG A 174 19.71 18.96 -7.03
C ARG A 174 19.86 19.73 -5.72
N THR A 175 20.84 20.61 -5.62
CA THR A 175 21.10 21.41 -4.41
C THR A 175 19.98 22.41 -4.18
N ASP A 176 19.49 23.05 -5.26
CA ASP A 176 18.33 23.94 -5.21
C ASP A 176 17.12 23.19 -4.63
N VAL A 177 16.81 22.02 -5.20
CA VAL A 177 15.69 21.19 -4.74
C VAL A 177 15.88 20.68 -3.31
N LEU A 178 17.10 20.32 -2.91
CA LEU A 178 17.39 19.94 -1.53
C LEU A 178 17.13 21.10 -0.53
N GLY A 179 17.34 22.35 -0.96
CA GLY A 179 16.99 23.53 -0.20
C GLY A 179 15.47 23.76 -0.07
N ALA A 180 14.70 23.32 -1.07
CA ALA A 180 13.25 23.51 -1.16
C ALA A 180 12.41 22.28 -0.75
N LEU A 181 13.00 21.26 -0.11
CA LEU A 181 12.27 20.03 0.25
C LEU A 181 11.06 20.28 1.16
N ASP A 182 11.13 21.31 2.00
CA ASP A 182 10.04 21.65 2.91
C ASP A 182 8.82 22.18 2.14
N ASP A 183 9.02 23.02 1.12
CA ASP A 183 7.96 23.46 0.19
C ASP A 183 7.27 22.25 -0.46
N PHE A 184 8.05 21.29 -0.95
CA PHE A 184 7.52 20.07 -1.55
C PHE A 184 6.81 19.18 -0.52
N ARG A 185 7.31 19.09 0.71
CA ARG A 185 6.68 18.30 1.77
C ARG A 185 5.31 18.85 2.11
N GLU A 186 5.22 20.17 2.30
CA GLU A 186 3.97 20.87 2.59
C GLU A 186 2.97 20.66 1.44
N TRP A 187 3.34 21.01 0.21
CA TRP A 187 2.46 20.87 -0.94
C TRP A 187 2.01 19.42 -1.19
N LEU A 188 2.93 18.45 -1.20
CA LEU A 188 2.58 17.06 -1.50
C LEU A 188 1.75 16.41 -0.39
N THR A 189 1.98 16.74 0.87
CA THR A 189 1.38 16.04 2.01
C THR A 189 0.13 16.74 2.52
N GLU A 190 0.18 18.05 2.67
CA GLU A 190 -0.92 18.83 3.25
C GLU A 190 -1.96 19.17 2.18
N ASP A 191 -1.54 19.48 0.95
CA ASP A 191 -2.47 19.85 -0.12
C ASP A 191 -2.85 18.66 -0.99
N ALA A 192 -1.88 18.13 -1.76
CA ALA A 192 -2.16 17.12 -2.78
C ALA A 192 -2.67 15.81 -2.15
N LEU A 193 -1.93 15.24 -1.19
CA LEU A 193 -2.32 13.99 -0.56
C LEU A 193 -3.67 14.09 0.18
N SER A 194 -3.97 15.21 0.84
CA SER A 194 -5.27 15.42 1.50
C SER A 194 -6.45 15.25 0.54
N ALA A 195 -6.31 15.69 -0.72
CA ALA A 195 -7.36 15.53 -1.73
C ALA A 195 -7.54 14.07 -2.19
N TYR A 196 -6.47 13.26 -2.18
CA TYR A 196 -6.49 11.88 -2.70
C TYR A 196 -6.62 10.80 -1.62
N ILE A 197 -6.36 11.11 -0.36
CA ILE A 197 -6.44 10.15 0.75
C ILE A 197 -7.78 9.41 0.80
N PRO A 198 -8.95 10.07 0.64
CA PRO A 198 -10.21 9.35 0.65
C PRO A 198 -10.30 8.25 -0.42
N LYS A 199 -9.79 8.56 -1.62
CA LYS A 199 -9.74 7.61 -2.74
C LYS A 199 -8.73 6.49 -2.51
N LEU A 200 -7.58 6.80 -1.95
CA LEU A 200 -6.57 5.81 -1.56
C LEU A 200 -7.12 4.86 -0.49
N GLY A 201 -7.75 5.40 0.55
CA GLY A 201 -8.38 4.61 1.61
C GLY A 201 -9.43 3.63 1.06
N PHE A 202 -10.26 4.08 0.12
CA PHE A 202 -11.20 3.22 -0.59
C PHE A 202 -10.51 2.11 -1.40
N LEU A 203 -9.54 2.45 -2.26
CA LEU A 203 -8.86 1.48 -3.13
C LEU A 203 -8.12 0.41 -2.31
N LEU A 204 -7.47 0.83 -1.22
CA LEU A 204 -6.80 -0.08 -0.29
C LEU A 204 -7.81 -0.95 0.47
N ASN A 205 -8.96 -0.39 0.88
CA ASN A 205 -10.02 -1.16 1.52
C ASN A 205 -10.63 -2.21 0.59
N GLU A 206 -10.86 -1.88 -0.69
CA GLU A 206 -11.33 -2.84 -1.68
C GLU A 206 -10.31 -3.96 -1.87
N LEU A 207 -9.01 -3.66 -1.97
CA LEU A 207 -7.96 -4.68 -2.01
C LEU A 207 -8.00 -5.61 -0.79
N ARG A 208 -8.20 -5.04 0.40
CA ARG A 208 -8.33 -5.82 1.64
C ARG A 208 -9.54 -6.75 1.59
N TRP A 209 -10.70 -6.23 1.21
CA TRP A 209 -11.93 -7.03 1.16
C TRP A 209 -11.86 -8.11 0.07
N GLU A 210 -11.35 -7.80 -1.11
CA GLU A 210 -11.19 -8.79 -2.16
C GLU A 210 -10.15 -9.86 -1.80
N THR A 211 -9.11 -9.51 -1.03
CA THR A 211 -8.19 -10.50 -0.45
C THR A 211 -8.88 -11.41 0.57
N PHE A 212 -9.76 -10.85 1.41
CA PHE A 212 -10.57 -11.64 2.35
C PHE A 212 -11.50 -12.62 1.61
N GLU A 213 -12.21 -12.14 0.59
CA GLU A 213 -13.11 -12.96 -0.23
C GLU A 213 -12.35 -14.08 -0.95
N TYR A 214 -11.18 -13.75 -1.52
CA TYR A 214 -10.26 -14.68 -2.17
C TYR A 214 -9.84 -15.84 -1.25
N LEU A 215 -9.51 -15.53 0.01
CA LEU A 215 -9.00 -16.50 0.98
C LEU A 215 -10.09 -17.29 1.72
N ARG A 216 -11.34 -16.82 1.70
CA ARG A 216 -12.43 -17.44 2.48
C ARG A 216 -12.67 -18.92 2.14
N PRO A 217 -12.67 -19.37 0.87
CA PRO A 217 -12.76 -20.81 0.55
C PRO A 217 -11.57 -21.61 1.07
N TYR A 218 -10.35 -21.06 0.96
CA TYR A 218 -9.15 -21.69 1.50
C TYR A 218 -9.23 -21.84 3.02
N TYR A 219 -9.63 -20.78 3.73
CA TYR A 219 -9.87 -20.80 5.16
C TYR A 219 -10.88 -21.87 5.57
N ARG A 220 -12.04 -21.94 4.90
CA ARG A 220 -13.10 -22.93 5.22
C ARG A 220 -12.61 -24.38 5.09
N ARG A 221 -11.73 -24.67 4.12
CA ARG A 221 -11.15 -26.01 3.93
C ARG A 221 -10.18 -26.41 5.04
N HIS A 222 -9.48 -25.44 5.63
CA HIS A 222 -8.40 -25.70 6.58
C HIS A 222 -8.76 -25.42 8.04
N HIS A 223 -9.79 -24.65 8.32
CA HIS A 223 -10.24 -24.34 9.67
C HIS A 223 -11.02 -25.51 10.27
N VAL A 224 -10.55 -26.01 11.41
CA VAL A 224 -11.20 -27.08 12.17
C VAL A 224 -11.48 -26.57 13.58
N THR A 225 -12.70 -26.80 14.07
CA THR A 225 -13.10 -26.49 15.44
C THR A 225 -13.41 -27.79 16.18
N GLU A 226 -12.85 -27.95 17.37
CA GLU A 226 -12.95 -29.17 18.17
C GLU A 226 -13.26 -28.77 19.62
N TRP A 227 -14.09 -29.55 20.32
CA TRP A 227 -14.35 -29.34 21.73
C TRP A 227 -13.18 -29.87 22.57
N ASP A 228 -12.57 -29.03 23.40
CA ASP A 228 -11.52 -29.47 24.33
C ASP A 228 -12.13 -29.76 25.71
N ASN A 229 -12.20 -31.05 26.06
CA ASN A 229 -12.75 -31.50 27.34
C ASN A 229 -11.93 -31.05 28.55
N ALA A 230 -10.61 -30.85 28.41
CA ALA A 230 -9.78 -30.43 29.53
C ALA A 230 -9.96 -28.94 29.83
N LEU A 231 -10.13 -28.13 28.78
CA LEU A 231 -10.26 -26.69 28.90
C LEU A 231 -11.71 -26.19 28.91
N GLN A 232 -12.69 -27.07 28.64
CA GLN A 232 -14.12 -26.75 28.60
C GLN A 232 -14.48 -25.63 27.61
N PHE A 233 -13.78 -25.56 26.47
CA PHE A 233 -14.09 -24.62 25.38
C PHE A 233 -13.73 -25.18 23.99
N HIS A 234 -14.28 -24.57 22.95
CA HIS A 234 -13.94 -24.91 21.56
C HIS A 234 -12.57 -24.37 21.16
N ARG A 235 -11.65 -25.27 20.81
CA ARG A 235 -10.37 -24.91 20.19
C ARG A 235 -10.51 -24.89 18.69
N TYR A 236 -9.70 -24.07 18.04
CA TYR A 236 -9.52 -24.12 16.60
C TYR A 236 -8.07 -24.44 16.25
N ARG A 237 -7.90 -25.05 15.08
CA ARG A 237 -6.60 -25.25 14.44
C ARG A 237 -6.75 -25.13 12.93
N PHE A 238 -5.63 -24.94 12.26
CA PHE A 238 -5.55 -25.05 10.81
C PHE A 238 -4.89 -26.37 10.43
N THR A 239 -5.51 -27.15 9.55
CA THR A 239 -4.86 -28.34 9.00
C THR A 239 -3.62 -27.94 8.20
N PRO A 240 -2.56 -28.78 8.19
CA PRO A 240 -1.41 -28.56 7.33
C PRO A 240 -1.81 -28.49 5.86
N ASP A 241 -1.04 -27.73 5.07
CA ASP A 241 -1.12 -27.76 3.61
C ASP A 241 0.20 -28.33 3.08
N PRO A 242 0.22 -29.49 2.40
CA PRO A 242 1.46 -30.09 1.92
C PRO A 242 2.19 -29.24 0.89
N LYS A 243 1.56 -28.20 0.32
CA LYS A 243 2.21 -27.25 -0.60
C LYS A 243 2.93 -26.11 0.12
N ILE A 244 2.73 -25.95 1.43
CA ILE A 244 3.29 -24.87 2.26
C ILE A 244 4.06 -25.52 3.40
N THR A 245 5.38 -25.59 3.27
CA THR A 245 6.21 -26.46 4.12
C THR A 245 7.33 -25.73 4.83
N THR A 246 7.83 -24.63 4.25
CA THR A 246 8.86 -23.81 4.87
C THR A 246 8.33 -23.19 6.19
N PRO A 247 9.12 -23.16 7.27
CA PRO A 247 8.67 -22.61 8.56
C PRO A 247 8.17 -21.16 8.45
N PHE A 248 8.85 -20.35 7.62
CA PHE A 248 8.45 -18.98 7.35
C PHE A 248 7.07 -18.88 6.71
N ALA A 249 6.83 -19.60 5.59
CA ALA A 249 5.52 -19.58 4.94
C ALA A 249 4.42 -20.20 5.80
N CYS A 250 4.73 -21.23 6.60
CA CYS A 250 3.80 -21.79 7.58
C CYS A 250 3.35 -20.74 8.62
N GLY A 251 4.29 -19.94 9.12
CA GLY A 251 4.01 -18.84 10.03
C GLY A 251 3.12 -17.77 9.39
N GLN A 252 3.45 -17.34 8.17
CA GLN A 252 2.65 -16.37 7.43
C GLN A 252 1.25 -16.90 7.10
N ARG A 253 1.14 -18.19 6.73
CA ARG A 253 -0.15 -18.87 6.51
C ARG A 253 -1.02 -18.82 7.75
N HIS A 254 -0.43 -19.16 8.90
CA HIS A 254 -1.15 -19.15 10.16
C HIS A 254 -1.66 -17.74 10.52
N ALA A 255 -0.83 -16.72 10.34
CA ALA A 255 -1.21 -15.33 10.53
C ALA A 255 -2.35 -14.91 9.58
N LEU A 256 -2.23 -15.25 8.29
CA LEU A 256 -3.22 -14.93 7.27
C LEU A 256 -4.58 -15.61 7.53
N LEU A 257 -4.59 -16.88 7.91
CA LEU A 257 -5.83 -17.59 8.24
C LEU A 257 -6.48 -17.05 9.53
N ASN A 258 -5.68 -16.61 10.51
CA ASN A 258 -6.19 -15.92 11.68
C ASN A 258 -6.78 -14.55 11.34
N TRP A 259 -6.17 -13.85 10.37
CA TRP A 259 -6.70 -12.60 9.85
C TRP A 259 -8.07 -12.83 9.18
N VAL A 260 -8.20 -13.84 8.31
CA VAL A 260 -9.52 -14.22 7.73
C VAL A 260 -10.52 -14.58 8.83
N ARG A 261 -10.11 -15.28 9.89
CA ARG A 261 -11.01 -15.59 11.03
C ARG A 261 -11.58 -14.33 11.69
N LYS A 262 -10.78 -13.27 11.81
CA LYS A 262 -11.17 -12.00 12.46
C LYS A 262 -12.02 -11.10 11.57
N GLN A 263 -12.01 -11.33 10.25
CA GLN A 263 -12.61 -10.47 9.23
C GLN A 263 -11.91 -9.09 9.12
N PRO A 264 -12.07 -8.36 8.01
CA PRO A 264 -11.51 -7.02 7.85
C PRO A 264 -12.03 -6.04 8.92
N ILE A 265 -11.14 -5.22 9.47
CA ILE A 265 -11.41 -4.35 10.62
C ILE A 265 -12.27 -3.12 10.32
N VAL A 266 -12.35 -2.70 9.05
CA VAL A 266 -13.23 -1.60 8.62
C VAL A 266 -14.15 -2.15 7.51
N PRO A 267 -15.47 -1.90 7.59
CA PRO A 267 -16.45 -2.37 6.62
C PRO A 267 -16.16 -1.83 5.22
N ARG A 268 -16.74 -2.44 4.18
CA ARG A 268 -16.77 -1.81 2.86
C ARG A 268 -17.51 -0.48 2.94
N PHE A 269 -17.02 0.50 2.21
CA PHE A 269 -17.61 1.81 2.10
C PHE A 269 -17.49 2.34 0.68
N SER A 270 -18.36 3.25 0.29
CA SER A 270 -18.28 3.99 -0.96
C SER A 270 -17.83 5.43 -0.72
N ILE A 271 -17.22 6.02 -1.74
CA ILE A 271 -16.93 7.45 -1.77
C ILE A 271 -18.09 8.15 -2.46
N ASP A 272 -18.53 9.28 -1.90
CA ASP A 272 -19.50 10.16 -2.57
C ASP A 272 -18.96 10.57 -3.96
N PRO A 273 -19.73 10.38 -5.05
CA PRO A 273 -19.32 10.81 -6.40
C PRO A 273 -18.91 12.29 -6.48
N ALA A 274 -19.38 13.15 -5.57
CA ALA A 274 -18.97 14.54 -5.47
C ALA A 274 -17.46 14.70 -5.26
N TRP A 275 -16.76 13.72 -4.68
CA TRP A 275 -15.31 13.77 -4.48
C TRP A 275 -14.49 13.66 -5.75
N HIS A 276 -15.02 13.05 -6.81
CA HIS A 276 -14.37 13.13 -8.12
C HIS A 276 -14.22 14.59 -8.59
N ARG A 277 -15.17 15.45 -8.22
CA ARG A 277 -15.08 16.89 -8.52
C ARG A 277 -14.04 17.62 -7.69
N ILE A 278 -13.69 17.11 -6.50
CA ILE A 278 -12.67 17.72 -5.63
C ILE A 278 -11.27 17.39 -6.14
N GLU A 279 -11.03 16.16 -6.60
CA GLU A 279 -9.77 15.80 -7.28
C GLU A 279 -9.54 16.71 -8.51
N ASP A 280 -10.56 16.89 -9.34
CA ASP A 280 -10.50 17.74 -10.53
C ASP A 280 -10.39 19.24 -10.19
N ALA A 281 -11.05 19.69 -9.11
CA ALA A 281 -10.95 21.07 -8.63
C ALA A 281 -9.58 21.40 -8.02
N PHE A 282 -8.90 20.43 -7.40
CA PHE A 282 -7.55 20.62 -6.89
C PHE A 282 -6.53 20.68 -8.05
N ALA A 283 -6.68 19.81 -9.05
CA ALA A 283 -5.81 19.81 -10.24
C ALA A 283 -5.86 21.14 -11.03
N SER A 284 -6.96 21.88 -10.94
CA SER A 284 -7.21 23.12 -11.70
C SER A 284 -6.94 24.42 -10.95
N ARG A 285 -6.63 24.35 -9.64
CA ARG A 285 -6.26 25.52 -8.84
C ARG A 285 -4.80 25.86 -9.03
#